data_AF-A0A8K0JWX7-F1
#
_entry.id   AF-A0A8K0JWX7-F1
#
_cell.length_a   1.000
_cell.length_b   1.000
_cell.length_c   1.000
_cell.angle_alpha   90.00
_cell.angle_beta   90.00
_cell.angle_gamma   90.00
#
_symmetry.space_group_name_H-M   'P 1'
#
loop_
_entity.id
_entity.type
_entity.pdbx_description
1 polymer ?
#
loop_
_entity_poly.entity_id
_entity_poly.type
_entity_poly.pdbx_seq_one_letter_code
_entity_poly.pdbx_strand_id
1 'polypeptide(L)'
;MTLLSLYIDAQQIPSKPQQMDFTNSKLHVMAYHTLFSGTGIHFLNEGNDISREIYAHGYCLTAFDLSPDLSSKLHLHWNLIRQGSLRLDVQFEQALLETLACVIYGEFDKIIEIDRRRNV
;
A
#
# COMPACT_ATOMS: atom_id res chain seq x y z
N MET A 1 -14.60 -0.80 14.32
CA MET A 1 -13.75 -0.32 13.25
C MET A 1 -12.33 -0.82 13.39
N THR A 2 -11.80 -1.47 12.35
CA THR A 2 -10.38 -1.85 12.25
C THR A 2 -9.59 -0.68 11.66
N LEU A 3 -8.39 -0.43 12.20
CA LEU A 3 -7.48 0.62 11.74
C LEU A 3 -6.18 0.02 11.22
N LEU A 4 -5.65 0.61 10.16
CA LEU A 4 -4.36 0.24 9.58
C LEU A 4 -3.53 1.49 9.29
N SER A 5 -2.31 1.53 9.80
CA SER A 5 -1.36 2.62 9.60
C SER A 5 0.00 2.08 9.17
N LEU A 6 0.61 2.72 8.17
CA LEU A 6 2.00 2.48 7.83
C LEU A 6 2.85 3.63 8.36
N TYR A 7 4.05 3.33 8.85
CA TYR A 7 5.04 4.30 9.27
C TYR A 7 6.31 4.11 8.45
N ILE A 8 6.86 5.21 7.95
CA ILE A 8 8.20 5.30 7.37
C ILE A 8 9.04 6.14 8.33
N ASP A 9 10.08 5.56 8.94
CA ASP A 9 10.98 6.29 9.86
C ASP A 9 10.23 7.10 10.92
N ALA A 10 9.24 6.47 11.56
CA ALA A 10 8.32 7.03 12.56
C ALA A 10 7.30 8.08 12.04
N GLN A 11 7.31 8.42 10.75
CA GLN A 11 6.27 9.24 10.14
C GLN A 11 5.12 8.38 9.62
N GLN A 12 3.90 8.65 10.08
CA GLN A 12 2.70 7.93 9.64
C GLN A 12 2.28 8.33 8.23
N ILE A 13 2.01 7.34 7.38
CA ILE A 13 1.50 7.49 6.02
C ILE A 13 0.32 6.52 5.80
N PRO A 14 -0.85 7.02 5.38
CA PRO A 14 -1.24 8.43 5.36
C PRO A 14 -1.39 9.01 6.78
N SER A 15 -1.50 10.33 6.87
CA SER A 15 -1.61 11.07 8.15
C SER A 15 -2.76 10.62 9.05
N LYS A 16 -3.80 10.01 8.46
CA LYS A 16 -4.89 9.35 9.17
C LYS A 16 -4.82 7.84 8.90
N PRO A 17 -4.99 6.98 9.91
CA PRO A 17 -5.07 5.55 9.71
C PRO A 17 -6.20 5.21 8.72
N GLN A 18 -5.97 4.20 7.88
CA GLN A 18 -7.01 3.63 7.04
C GLN A 18 -8.04 2.97 7.93
N GLN A 19 -9.29 3.40 7.77
CA GLN A 19 -10.43 2.87 8.52
C GLN A 19 -11.11 1.80 7.68
N MET A 20 -11.26 0.61 8.26
CA MET A 20 -11.92 -0.52 7.62
C MET A 20 -13.03 -0.97 8.55
N ASP A 21 -14.25 -0.63 8.16
CA ASP A 21 -15.45 -1.21 8.74
C ASP A 21 -16.24 -1.83 7.58
N PHE A 22 -16.35 -3.16 7.65
CA PHE A 22 -17.04 -3.99 6.68
C PHE A 22 -18.52 -4.18 7.02
N THR A 23 -18.93 -3.82 8.24
CA THR A 23 -20.34 -3.84 8.66
C THR A 23 -21.09 -2.62 8.15
N ASN A 24 -20.41 -1.47 8.08
CA ASN A 24 -20.93 -0.24 7.50
C ASN A 24 -20.33 0.00 6.10
N SER A 25 -21.15 -0.15 5.06
CA SER A 25 -20.72 -0.15 3.65
C SER A 25 -19.95 1.10 3.18
N LYS A 26 -19.96 2.20 3.94
CA LYS A 26 -19.30 3.46 3.57
C LYS A 26 -17.85 3.58 4.04
N LEU A 27 -17.45 2.86 5.09
CA LEU A 27 -16.20 3.15 5.78
C LEU A 27 -14.97 2.46 5.17
N HIS A 28 -15.12 1.37 4.41
CA HIS A 28 -14.01 0.72 3.69
C HIS A 28 -13.68 1.36 2.34
N VAL A 29 -14.41 2.39 1.90
CA VAL A 29 -14.27 2.98 0.55
C VAL A 29 -12.90 3.61 0.34
N MET A 30 -12.34 4.25 1.38
CA MET A 30 -11.00 4.85 1.30
C MET A 30 -9.91 3.78 1.22
N ALA A 31 -10.05 2.68 1.99
CA ALA A 31 -9.14 1.55 1.91
C ALA A 31 -9.21 0.89 0.51
N TYR A 32 -10.41 0.69 -0.03
CA TYR A 32 -10.61 0.19 -1.40
C TYR A 32 -9.99 1.13 -2.45
N HIS A 33 -10.17 2.45 -2.30
CA HIS A 33 -9.57 3.45 -3.18
C HIS A 33 -8.04 3.33 -3.25
N THR A 34 -7.38 2.92 -2.16
CA THR A 34 -5.92 2.74 -2.15
C THR A 34 -5.45 1.73 -3.19
N LEU A 35 -6.27 0.73 -3.56
CA LEU A 35 -5.91 -0.22 -4.62
C LEU A 35 -5.72 0.43 -5.98
N PHE A 36 -6.30 1.60 -6.20
CA PHE A 36 -6.19 2.35 -7.44
C PHE A 36 -5.06 3.37 -7.35
N SER A 37 -5.04 4.18 -6.28
CA SER A 37 -4.02 5.22 -6.11
C SER A 37 -2.64 4.65 -5.79
N GLY A 38 -2.58 3.58 -4.99
CA GLY A 38 -1.33 2.94 -4.56
C GLY A 38 -0.64 2.09 -5.62
N THR A 39 -1.40 1.64 -6.64
CA THR A 39 -0.87 0.86 -7.78
C THR A 39 -0.72 1.69 -9.05
N GLY A 40 -1.07 2.98 -8.99
CA GLY A 40 -0.97 3.90 -10.12
C GLY A 40 -2.01 3.69 -11.23
N ILE A 41 -3.01 2.82 -11.05
CA ILE A 41 -4.05 2.57 -12.07
C ILE A 41 -5.22 3.55 -12.03
N HIS A 42 -5.27 4.46 -11.06
CA HIS A 42 -6.43 5.32 -10.80
C HIS A 42 -6.94 6.13 -12.01
N PHE A 43 -6.05 6.50 -12.93
CA PHE A 43 -6.37 7.26 -14.14
C PHE A 43 -6.16 6.46 -15.43
N LEU A 44 -6.02 5.14 -15.33
CA LEU A 44 -5.79 4.24 -16.46
C LEU A 44 -7.04 3.42 -16.76
N ASN A 45 -7.15 2.91 -17.99
CA ASN A 45 -8.18 1.94 -18.35
C ASN A 45 -7.76 0.51 -17.93
N GLU A 46 -7.36 0.36 -16.67
CA GLU A 46 -6.88 -0.89 -16.08
C GLU A 46 -7.63 -1.17 -14.77
N GLY A 47 -7.87 -2.44 -14.49
CA GLY A 47 -8.52 -2.90 -13.25
C GLY A 47 -7.57 -3.75 -12.41
N ASN A 48 -7.97 -4.00 -11.16
CA ASN A 48 -7.28 -4.89 -10.21
C ASN A 48 -8.11 -6.16 -9.90
N ASP A 49 -9.19 -6.40 -10.67
CA ASP A 49 -10.13 -7.52 -10.55
C ASP A 49 -10.81 -7.67 -9.17
N ILE A 50 -10.67 -6.66 -8.30
CA ILE A 50 -11.32 -6.61 -6.99
C ILE A 50 -12.46 -5.61 -7.08
N SER A 51 -13.69 -6.11 -7.10
CA SER A 51 -14.87 -5.25 -6.97
C SER A 51 -15.02 -4.75 -5.54
N ARG A 52 -15.72 -3.63 -5.35
CA ARG A 52 -16.01 -3.09 -4.01
C ARG A 52 -16.80 -4.09 -3.16
N GLU A 53 -17.67 -4.85 -3.79
CA GLU A 53 -18.48 -5.87 -3.13
C GLU A 53 -17.59 -6.98 -2.58
N ILE A 54 -16.71 -7.57 -3.39
CA ILE A 54 -15.85 -8.68 -2.93
C ILE A 54 -14.75 -8.21 -1.98
N TYR A 55 -14.31 -6.94 -2.09
CA TYR A 55 -13.37 -6.32 -1.15
C TYR A 55 -13.85 -6.43 0.30
N ALA A 56 -15.15 -6.18 0.54
CA ALA A 56 -15.74 -6.27 1.87
C ALA A 56 -15.90 -7.72 2.38
N HIS A 57 -15.73 -8.71 1.52
CA HIS A 57 -15.95 -10.14 1.80
C HIS A 57 -14.65 -10.96 1.82
N GLY A 58 -13.53 -10.35 2.23
CA GLY A 58 -12.26 -11.06 2.46
C GLY A 58 -11.16 -10.75 1.46
N TYR A 59 -11.43 -10.03 0.37
CA TYR A 59 -10.41 -9.53 -0.55
C TYR A 59 -9.88 -8.14 -0.13
N CYS A 60 -9.77 -7.92 1.18
CA CYS A 60 -9.33 -6.65 1.74
C CYS A 60 -7.81 -6.52 1.60
N LEU A 61 -7.37 -5.75 0.61
CA LEU A 61 -5.99 -5.32 0.43
C LEU A 61 -5.86 -3.81 0.65
N THR A 62 -4.67 -3.35 1.01
CA THR A 62 -4.37 -1.92 1.13
C THR A 62 -3.04 -1.68 0.43
N ALA A 63 -2.98 -0.69 -0.46
CA ALA A 63 -1.77 -0.38 -1.20
C ALA A 63 -1.24 1.00 -0.80
N PHE A 64 0.07 1.11 -0.71
CA PHE A 64 0.75 2.35 -0.36
C PHE A 64 1.75 2.67 -1.45
N ASP A 65 1.57 3.81 -2.12
CA ASP A 65 2.60 4.37 -2.98
C ASP A 65 3.60 5.11 -2.09
N LEU A 66 4.81 4.55 -2.00
CA LEU A 66 5.91 5.11 -1.21
C LEU A 66 6.90 5.91 -2.07
N SER A 67 6.62 6.06 -3.37
CA SER A 67 7.43 6.92 -4.23
C SER A 67 7.27 8.39 -3.79
N PRO A 68 8.36 9.17 -3.72
CA PRO A 68 8.31 10.57 -3.29
C PRO A 68 7.33 11.46 -4.06
N ASP A 69 7.05 11.11 -5.30
CA ASP A 69 6.23 11.82 -6.28
C ASP A 69 4.89 11.13 -6.57
N LEU A 70 4.60 10.00 -5.90
CA LEU A 70 3.37 9.20 -6.06
C LEU A 70 3.16 8.71 -7.50
N SER A 71 4.24 8.31 -8.16
CA SER A 71 4.25 7.84 -9.56
C SER A 71 4.40 6.34 -9.72
N SER A 72 3.92 5.52 -8.76
CA SER A 72 4.06 4.04 -8.75
C SER A 72 4.11 3.30 -10.11
N LYS A 73 3.34 3.72 -11.12
CA LYS A 73 3.38 3.16 -12.50
C LYS A 73 4.06 4.01 -13.59
N LEU A 74 4.29 5.30 -13.35
CA LEU A 74 4.79 6.24 -14.35
C LEU A 74 6.29 6.49 -14.17
N HIS A 75 7.11 5.56 -14.68
CA HIS A 75 8.58 5.64 -14.65
C HIS A 75 9.16 6.65 -15.66
N LEU A 76 8.58 7.84 -15.79
CA LEU A 76 9.12 8.91 -16.63
C LEU A 76 10.37 9.57 -16.04
N HIS A 77 10.59 9.40 -14.74
CA HIS A 77 11.73 9.95 -14.03
C HIS A 77 12.16 9.02 -12.90
N TRP A 78 13.43 9.14 -12.50
CA TRP A 78 14.01 8.31 -11.44
C TRP A 78 13.87 8.99 -10.09
N ASN A 79 13.33 8.25 -9.13
CA ASN A 79 13.37 8.62 -7.73
C ASN A 79 14.69 8.16 -7.10
N LEU A 80 15.23 8.97 -6.19
CA LEU A 80 16.38 8.54 -5.39
C LEU A 80 15.96 7.38 -4.49
N ILE A 81 16.73 6.29 -4.53
CA ILE A 81 16.57 5.18 -3.59
C ILE A 81 16.83 5.71 -2.18
N ARG A 82 15.85 5.49 -1.29
CA ARG A 82 15.97 5.78 0.13
C ARG A 82 15.95 4.48 0.92
N GLN A 83 16.81 4.41 1.94
CA GLN A 83 16.77 3.36 2.95
C GLN A 83 16.07 3.89 4.18
N GLY A 84 15.23 3.05 4.78
CA GLY A 84 14.45 3.41 5.96
C GLY A 84 13.79 2.18 6.57
N SER A 85 13.02 2.42 7.62
CA SER A 85 12.27 1.41 8.35
C SER A 85 10.78 1.53 8.07
N LEU A 86 10.14 0.39 7.78
CA LEU A 86 8.69 0.30 7.67
C LEU A 86 8.12 -0.36 8.92
N ARG A 87 7.07 0.25 9.48
CA ARG A 87 6.27 -0.34 10.56
C ARG A 87 4.80 -0.31 10.19
N LEU A 88 4.17 -1.47 10.19
CA LEU A 88 2.74 -1.64 9.95
C LEU A 88 2.04 -1.85 11.30
N ASP A 89 1.14 -0.93 11.64
CA ASP A 89 0.31 -1.03 12.83
C ASP A 89 -1.12 -1.37 12.40
N VAL A 90 -1.66 -2.46 12.96
CA VAL A 90 -3.04 -2.90 12.72
C VAL A 90 -3.74 -3.00 14.07
N GLN A 91 -4.86 -2.28 14.20
CA GLN A 91 -5.71 -2.33 15.38
C GLN A 91 -7.06 -2.90 14.98
N PHE A 92 -7.41 -4.05 15.55
CA PHE A 92 -8.71 -4.68 15.35
C PHE A 92 -9.73 -4.13 16.36
N GLU A 93 -10.99 -4.01 15.93
CA GLU A 93 -12.09 -3.60 16.82
C GLU A 93 -12.33 -4.59 17.95
N GLN A 94 -12.23 -5.88 17.63
CA GLN A 94 -12.47 -6.97 18.55
C GLN A 94 -11.19 -7.78 18.71
N ALA A 95 -11.05 -8.43 19.87
CA ALA A 95 -9.96 -9.37 20.08
C ALA A 95 -10.02 -10.50 19.03
N LEU A 96 -8.88 -10.80 18.43
CA LEU A 96 -8.78 -11.87 17.45
C LEU A 96 -9.02 -13.21 18.15
N LEU A 97 -9.94 -14.01 17.61
CA LEU A 97 -10.23 -15.36 18.10
C LEU A 97 -9.18 -16.38 17.63
N GLU A 98 -8.49 -16.06 16.53
CA GLU A 98 -7.55 -16.94 15.84
C GLU A 98 -6.31 -16.15 15.40
N THR A 99 -5.22 -16.86 15.15
CA THR A 99 -4.00 -16.26 14.58
C THR A 99 -4.25 -15.89 13.11
N LEU A 100 -3.89 -14.67 12.74
CA LEU A 100 -3.97 -14.19 11.36
C LEU A 100 -2.59 -14.23 10.68
N ALA A 101 -2.58 -14.56 9.39
CA ALA A 101 -1.41 -14.39 8.53
C ALA A 101 -1.53 -13.06 7.78
N CYS A 102 -0.47 -12.24 7.84
CA CYS A 102 -0.35 -11.02 7.05
C CYS A 102 0.65 -11.26 5.92
N VAL A 103 0.25 -10.95 4.69
CA VAL A 103 1.11 -11.00 3.51
C VAL A 103 1.46 -9.57 3.11
N ILE A 104 2.74 -9.29 3.01
CA ILE A 104 3.26 -7.99 2.57
C ILE A 104 3.96 -8.20 1.24
N TYR A 105 3.53 -7.45 0.22
CA TYR A 105 4.17 -7.39 -1.08
C TYR A 105 4.79 -6.00 -1.27
N GLY A 106 6.09 -5.96 -1.57
CA GLY A 106 6.82 -4.72 -1.79
C GLY A 106 7.48 -4.71 -3.16
N GLU A 107 7.28 -3.62 -3.89
CA GLU A 107 7.94 -3.34 -5.16
C GLU A 107 9.03 -2.29 -4.94
N PHE A 108 10.23 -2.53 -5.49
CA PHE A 108 11.39 -1.66 -5.32
C PHE A 108 12.18 -1.55 -6.61
N ASP A 109 12.57 -0.33 -6.97
CA ASP A 109 13.54 -0.10 -8.03
C ASP A 109 14.92 -0.62 -7.62
N LYS A 110 15.60 -1.29 -8.55
CA LYS A 110 17.00 -1.69 -8.40
C LYS A 110 17.87 -0.91 -9.36
N ILE A 111 18.89 -0.23 -8.83
CA ILE A 111 19.94 0.39 -9.64
C ILE A 111 21.05 -0.65 -9.85
N ILE A 112 21.43 -0.84 -11.11
CA ILE A 112 22.63 -1.57 -11.50
C ILE A 112 23.63 -0.52 -11.99
N GLU A 113 24.74 -0.35 -11.29
CA GLU A 113 25.81 0.57 -11.69
C GLU A 113 26.86 -0.19 -12.51
N ILE A 114 27.22 0.34 -13.69
CA ILE A 114 28.39 -0.16 -14.42
C ILE A 114 29.53 0.81 -14.18
N ASP A 115 30.55 0.37 -13.44
CA ASP A 115 31.69 1.22 -13.11
C ASP A 115 32.55 1.51 -14.37
N ARG A 116 33.51 2.44 -14.26
CA ARG A 116 34.45 2.75 -15.36
C ARG A 116 35.29 1.55 -15.82
N ARG A 117 35.37 0.50 -15.02
CA ARG A 117 36.09 -0.75 -15.29
C ARG A 117 35.17 -1.85 -15.85
N ARG A 118 33.90 -1.51 -16.14
CA ARG A 118 32.85 -2.42 -16.63
C ARG A 118 32.47 -3.53 -15.66
N ASN A 119 32.68 -3.30 -14.36
CA ASN A 119 32.09 -4.15 -13.33
C ASN A 119 30.64 -3.76 -13.11
N VAL A 120 29.83 -4.74 -12.76
CA VAL A 120 28.40 -4.65 -12.46
C VAL A 120 28.20 -4.78 -10.95
#